data_AF-A0A2I3HX56-F1
#
_entry.id   AF-A0A2I3HX56-F1
#
_cell.length_a   1.000
_cell.length_b   1.000
_cell.length_c   1.000
_cell.angle_alpha   90.00
_cell.angle_beta   90.00
_cell.angle_gamma   90.00
#
_symmetry.space_group_name_H-M   'P 1'
#
loop_
_entity.id
_entity.type
_entity.pdbx_description
1 polymer ?
#
loop_
_entity_poly.entity_id
_entity_poly.type
_entity_poly.pdbx_seq_one_letter_code
_entity_poly.pdbx_strand_id
1 'polypeptide(L)'
;MSASSWPQNGMPPSSLYHRLGQRMLDISGDRGVLKDVIREGAGDLVAPDASVLVKYSGYLEHMDRPFDSNYFRKTPRLMKLGEDITLWGMELGLLSMRRGELARFLFKPNYAYGTLGCPPLIPPNTTVLFEIELLDFLDSAESDKFCALSAEQQDQFPLQKVLKVAATEREFGNYLFRQNRFYDAKVRYKRALLLLCRRSAPPEEQHLVEAAKLPVLLNLSFTYLKLDRPTIALRYGEQALIIDQKNAKALFRCGQACLLLTEYQKARDFLVRAQKEQPFNHDINNELKKLASCYRDYVDKEKEMWHRMFAPRGDGSTAGES
;
A
#
# COMPACT_ATOMS: atom_id res chain seq x y z
N MET A 1 -63.21 1.10 -46.21
CA MET A 1 -62.82 0.33 -45.02
C MET A 1 -61.58 -0.47 -45.37
N SER A 2 -60.38 0.09 -45.19
CA SER A 2 -59.13 -0.65 -45.38
C SER A 2 -58.49 -0.88 -44.02
N ALA A 3 -58.63 -2.09 -43.49
CA ALA A 3 -57.88 -2.53 -42.33
C ALA A 3 -56.48 -2.95 -42.79
N SER A 4 -55.50 -2.09 -42.56
CA SER A 4 -54.08 -2.45 -42.66
C SER A 4 -53.71 -3.30 -41.45
N SER A 5 -53.52 -4.59 -41.68
CA SER A 5 -52.99 -5.57 -40.73
C SER A 5 -51.53 -5.27 -40.41
N TRP A 6 -51.25 -4.95 -39.14
CA TRP A 6 -49.88 -4.92 -38.62
C TRP A 6 -49.42 -6.37 -38.34
N PRO A 7 -48.19 -6.77 -38.72
CA PRO A 7 -47.67 -8.08 -38.32
C PRO A 7 -47.35 -8.04 -36.81
N GLN A 8 -48.00 -8.89 -36.03
CA GLN A 8 -47.50 -9.31 -34.74
C GLN A 8 -46.27 -10.20 -34.98
N ASN A 9 -45.08 -9.62 -34.96
CA ASN A 9 -43.85 -10.35 -34.69
C ASN A 9 -42.77 -9.37 -34.25
N GLY A 10 -42.51 -9.33 -32.95
CA GLY A 10 -41.47 -8.51 -32.37
C GLY A 10 -41.22 -8.94 -30.93
N MET A 11 -40.50 -10.05 -30.74
CA MET A 11 -39.71 -10.15 -29.51
C MET A 11 -38.82 -8.90 -29.47
N PRO A 12 -38.74 -8.17 -28.34
CA PRO A 12 -37.84 -7.03 -28.25
C PRO A 12 -36.43 -7.50 -28.61
N PRO A 13 -35.63 -6.69 -29.34
CA PRO A 13 -34.26 -7.05 -29.64
C PRO A 13 -33.57 -7.38 -28.32
N SER A 14 -33.10 -8.62 -28.20
CA SER A 14 -32.40 -9.10 -27.00
C SER A 14 -31.30 -8.10 -26.63
N SER A 15 -31.24 -7.71 -25.35
CA SER A 15 -30.27 -6.70 -24.90
C SER A 15 -28.83 -7.08 -25.30
N LEU A 16 -27.96 -6.08 -25.50
CA LEU A 16 -26.54 -6.29 -25.80
C LEU A 16 -25.89 -7.19 -24.75
N TYR A 17 -26.16 -6.94 -23.47
CA TYR A 17 -25.67 -7.75 -22.35
C TYR A 17 -26.27 -9.16 -22.35
N HIS A 18 -27.53 -9.33 -22.76
CA HIS A 18 -28.11 -10.66 -22.93
C HIS A 18 -27.35 -11.48 -24.00
N ARG A 19 -27.09 -10.87 -25.18
CA ARG A 19 -26.33 -11.53 -26.25
C ARG A 19 -24.89 -11.82 -25.85
N LEU A 20 -24.23 -10.87 -25.20
CA LEU A 20 -22.88 -11.06 -24.68
C LEU A 20 -22.85 -12.25 -23.70
N GLY A 21 -23.75 -12.26 -22.73
CA GLY A 21 -23.85 -13.28 -21.69
C GLY A 21 -24.17 -14.70 -22.20
N GLN A 22 -24.59 -14.90 -23.45
CA GLN A 22 -24.78 -16.25 -24.00
C GLN A 22 -23.47 -16.98 -24.27
N ARG A 23 -22.36 -16.25 -24.43
CA ARG A 23 -21.03 -16.80 -24.77
C ARG A 23 -20.07 -16.81 -23.57
N MET A 24 -20.46 -16.19 -22.47
CA MET A 24 -19.65 -16.05 -21.26
C MET A 24 -19.79 -17.31 -20.38
N LEU A 25 -18.72 -17.63 -19.66
CA LEU A 25 -18.68 -18.70 -18.67
C LEU A 25 -19.54 -18.33 -17.46
N ASP A 26 -20.45 -19.20 -17.04
CA ASP A 26 -21.19 -19.05 -15.79
C ASP A 26 -20.33 -19.53 -14.62
N ILE A 27 -19.93 -18.61 -13.74
CA ILE A 27 -19.07 -18.91 -12.60
C ILE A 27 -19.84 -19.01 -11.28
N SER A 28 -21.10 -18.57 -11.24
CA SER A 28 -21.97 -18.72 -10.05
C SER A 28 -22.88 -19.96 -10.15
N GLY A 29 -23.07 -20.51 -11.35
CA GLY A 29 -23.88 -21.71 -11.62
C GLY A 29 -25.38 -21.45 -11.76
N ASP A 30 -25.82 -20.22 -11.49
CA ASP A 30 -27.20 -19.74 -11.61
C ASP A 30 -27.33 -18.65 -12.69
N ARG A 31 -26.32 -18.47 -13.54
CA ARG A 31 -26.18 -17.40 -14.55
C ARG A 31 -26.15 -15.98 -13.97
N GLY A 32 -25.92 -15.86 -12.67
CA GLY A 32 -25.85 -14.59 -11.94
C GLY A 32 -24.55 -13.82 -12.16
N VAL A 33 -23.44 -14.53 -12.28
CA VAL A 33 -22.11 -13.99 -12.54
C VAL A 33 -21.52 -14.68 -13.77
N LEU A 34 -21.41 -13.93 -14.86
CA LEU A 34 -20.87 -14.44 -16.11
C LEU A 34 -19.50 -13.82 -16.37
N LYS A 35 -18.54 -14.60 -16.88
CA LYS A 35 -17.15 -14.22 -17.09
C LYS A 35 -16.72 -14.43 -18.55
N ASP A 36 -15.95 -13.48 -19.07
CA ASP A 36 -15.25 -13.57 -20.35
C ASP A 36 -13.79 -13.15 -20.15
N VAL A 37 -12.84 -14.03 -20.43
CA VAL A 37 -11.42 -13.74 -20.24
C VAL A 37 -10.90 -13.03 -21.49
N ILE A 38 -10.44 -11.78 -21.32
CA ILE A 38 -9.83 -10.98 -22.40
C ILE A 38 -8.35 -11.30 -22.51
N ARG A 39 -7.68 -11.44 -21.36
CA ARG A 39 -6.27 -11.79 -21.25
C ARG A 39 -6.07 -12.74 -20.10
N GLU A 40 -5.48 -13.89 -20.40
CA GLU A 40 -5.14 -14.90 -19.39
C GLU A 40 -4.14 -14.36 -18.36
N GLY A 41 -4.36 -14.72 -17.10
CA GLY A 41 -3.39 -14.56 -16.04
C GLY A 41 -2.53 -15.82 -15.86
N ALA A 42 -1.65 -15.81 -14.87
CA ALA A 42 -0.76 -16.93 -14.56
C ALA A 42 -0.74 -17.26 -13.06
N GLY A 43 -0.36 -18.50 -12.77
CA GLY A 43 -0.26 -19.02 -11.40
C GLY A 43 -1.60 -19.46 -10.83
N ASP A 44 -1.67 -19.47 -9.51
CA ASP A 44 -2.83 -19.94 -8.77
C ASP A 44 -4.00 -18.94 -8.86
N LEU A 45 -5.20 -19.47 -8.61
CA LEU A 45 -6.38 -18.64 -8.38
C LEU A 45 -6.19 -17.79 -7.12
N VAL A 46 -6.90 -16.68 -7.05
CA VAL A 46 -6.94 -15.85 -5.84
C VAL A 46 -7.48 -16.67 -4.68
N ALA A 47 -6.71 -16.74 -3.59
CA ALA A 47 -7.12 -17.40 -2.37
C ALA A 47 -8.30 -16.66 -1.71
N PRO A 48 -9.21 -17.37 -1.01
CA PRO A 48 -10.16 -16.74 -0.10
C PRO A 48 -9.44 -15.82 0.88
N ASP A 49 -10.08 -14.71 1.24
CA ASP A 49 -9.52 -13.68 2.12
C ASP A 49 -8.20 -13.04 1.59
N ALA A 50 -7.82 -13.21 0.34
CA ALA A 50 -6.61 -12.56 -0.17
C ALA A 50 -6.77 -11.02 -0.19
N SER A 51 -5.64 -10.33 -0.07
CA SER A 51 -5.56 -8.90 -0.36
C SER A 51 -5.25 -8.71 -1.84
N VAL A 52 -6.16 -8.13 -2.61
CA VAL A 52 -6.07 -7.99 -4.06
C VAL A 52 -5.72 -6.57 -4.50
N LEU A 53 -5.01 -6.48 -5.63
CA LEU A 53 -4.72 -5.27 -6.37
C LEU A 53 -5.42 -5.34 -7.71
N VAL A 54 -6.41 -4.47 -7.91
CA VAL A 54 -7.27 -4.54 -9.10
C VAL A 54 -7.42 -3.16 -9.74
N LYS A 55 -7.47 -3.14 -11.07
CA LYS A 55 -8.08 -2.04 -11.81
C LYS A 55 -9.44 -2.49 -12.31
N TYR A 56 -10.41 -1.59 -12.32
CA TYR A 56 -11.73 -1.92 -12.82
C TYR A 56 -12.44 -0.69 -13.40
N SER A 57 -13.39 -0.98 -14.28
CA SER A 57 -14.40 -0.03 -14.77
C SER A 57 -15.75 -0.74 -14.90
N GLY A 58 -16.79 -0.16 -14.32
CA GLY A 58 -18.17 -0.62 -14.35
C GLY A 58 -19.02 0.20 -15.33
N TYR A 59 -19.83 -0.47 -16.15
CA TYR A 59 -20.62 0.11 -17.23
C TYR A 59 -22.09 -0.31 -17.14
N LEU A 60 -22.97 0.65 -17.42
CA LEU A 60 -24.39 0.39 -17.68
C LEU A 60 -24.59 0.14 -19.17
N GLU A 61 -25.59 -0.66 -19.49
CA GLU A 61 -25.93 -0.95 -20.87
C GLU A 61 -26.31 0.35 -21.61
N HIS A 62 -25.80 0.52 -22.84
CA HIS A 62 -25.98 1.73 -23.66
C HIS A 62 -25.29 3.01 -23.14
N MET A 63 -24.41 2.92 -22.15
CA MET A 63 -23.58 4.03 -21.71
C MET A 63 -22.13 3.90 -22.19
N ASP A 64 -21.60 4.95 -22.80
CA ASP A 64 -20.21 4.98 -23.28
C ASP A 64 -19.20 5.28 -22.15
N ARG A 65 -19.69 5.78 -21.01
CA ARG A 65 -18.85 6.15 -19.86
C ARG A 65 -19.10 5.20 -18.69
N PRO A 66 -18.03 4.79 -17.97
CA PRO A 66 -18.21 3.98 -16.78
C PRO A 66 -18.90 4.78 -15.68
N PHE A 67 -19.79 4.13 -14.94
CA PHE A 67 -20.41 4.73 -13.75
C PHE A 67 -19.49 4.66 -12.54
N ASP A 68 -18.55 3.71 -12.52
CA ASP A 68 -17.47 3.61 -11.53
C ASP A 68 -16.17 3.13 -12.21
N SER A 69 -15.04 3.73 -11.87
CA SER A 69 -13.73 3.32 -12.37
C SER A 69 -12.61 3.80 -11.46
N ASN A 70 -11.60 2.96 -11.29
CA ASN A 70 -10.40 3.31 -10.53
C ASN A 70 -9.15 3.51 -11.42
N TYR A 71 -9.28 3.44 -12.76
CA TYR A 71 -8.16 3.54 -13.70
C TYR A 71 -7.38 4.85 -13.61
N PHE A 72 -8.05 5.93 -13.19
CA PHE A 72 -7.42 7.25 -13.02
C PHE A 72 -6.49 7.33 -11.80
N ARG A 73 -6.56 6.35 -10.89
CA ARG A 73 -5.68 6.31 -9.71
C ARG A 73 -4.31 5.78 -10.10
N LYS A 74 -3.27 6.57 -9.84
CA LYS A 74 -1.87 6.18 -10.06
C LYS A 74 -1.50 4.87 -9.35
N THR A 75 -2.02 4.68 -8.14
CA THR A 75 -1.79 3.48 -7.31
C THR A 75 -3.13 2.90 -6.86
N PRO A 76 -3.56 1.74 -7.40
CA PRO A 76 -4.75 1.05 -6.92
C PRO A 76 -4.65 0.71 -5.44
N ARG A 77 -5.78 0.80 -4.73
CA ARG A 77 -5.86 0.43 -3.32
C ARG A 77 -5.69 -1.09 -3.19
N LEU A 78 -4.98 -1.54 -2.15
CA LEU A 78 -4.99 -2.96 -1.77
C LEU A 78 -6.30 -3.20 -1.02
N MET A 79 -7.11 -4.13 -1.51
CA MET A 79 -8.44 -4.40 -0.95
C MET A 79 -8.50 -5.83 -0.46
N LYS A 80 -9.03 -6.03 0.74
CA LYS A 80 -9.22 -7.35 1.33
C LYS A 80 -10.54 -7.96 0.85
N LEU A 81 -10.48 -9.16 0.25
CA LEU A 81 -11.69 -9.95 -0.05
C LEU A 81 -12.43 -10.29 1.25
N GLY A 82 -13.77 -10.26 1.22
CA GLY A 82 -14.63 -10.44 2.39
C GLY A 82 -14.81 -9.19 3.28
N GLU A 83 -14.00 -8.14 3.10
CA GLU A 83 -14.05 -6.94 3.96
C GLU A 83 -14.21 -5.63 3.16
N ASP A 84 -13.30 -5.36 2.21
CA ASP A 84 -13.25 -4.08 1.48
C ASP A 84 -14.06 -4.11 0.17
N ILE A 85 -14.33 -5.29 -0.37
CA ILE A 85 -15.05 -5.48 -1.65
C ILE A 85 -16.48 -5.87 -1.33
N THR A 86 -17.40 -4.92 -1.52
CA THR A 86 -18.80 -5.07 -1.10
C THR A 86 -19.73 -5.57 -2.21
N LEU A 87 -19.29 -5.50 -3.47
CA LEU A 87 -20.07 -5.98 -4.60
C LEU A 87 -19.85 -7.49 -4.75
N TRP A 88 -20.88 -8.27 -4.39
CA TRP A 88 -20.76 -9.73 -4.31
C TRP A 88 -20.31 -10.39 -5.62
N GLY A 89 -20.84 -9.93 -6.76
CA GLY A 89 -20.41 -10.41 -8.08
C GLY A 89 -18.93 -10.15 -8.36
N MET A 90 -18.39 -9.01 -7.88
CA MET A 90 -16.96 -8.68 -8.02
C MET A 90 -16.09 -9.59 -7.17
N GLU A 91 -16.51 -9.90 -5.94
CA GLU A 91 -15.81 -10.84 -5.07
C GLU A 91 -15.73 -12.24 -5.68
N LEU A 92 -16.87 -12.79 -6.14
CA LEU A 92 -16.91 -14.07 -6.85
C LEU A 92 -16.08 -14.04 -8.14
N GLY A 93 -16.16 -12.94 -8.89
CA GLY A 93 -15.36 -12.70 -10.08
C GLY A 93 -13.87 -12.81 -9.79
N LEU A 94 -13.38 -12.12 -8.75
CA LEU A 94 -11.97 -12.10 -8.38
C LEU A 94 -11.44 -13.45 -7.90
N LEU A 95 -12.25 -14.22 -7.16
CA LEU A 95 -11.90 -15.60 -6.75
C LEU A 95 -11.68 -16.54 -7.96
N SER A 96 -12.30 -16.22 -9.11
CA SER A 96 -12.10 -16.97 -10.35
C SER A 96 -10.89 -16.52 -11.17
N MET A 97 -10.17 -15.47 -10.76
CA MET A 97 -9.10 -14.86 -11.55
C MET A 97 -7.71 -15.34 -11.14
N ARG A 98 -6.75 -15.20 -12.06
CA ARG A 98 -5.31 -15.38 -11.84
C ARG A 98 -4.55 -14.05 -11.92
N ARG A 99 -3.37 -14.00 -11.33
CA ARG A 99 -2.50 -12.80 -11.39
C ARG A 99 -2.25 -12.38 -12.84
N GLY A 100 -2.46 -11.10 -13.14
CA GLY A 100 -2.28 -10.50 -14.48
C GLY A 100 -3.49 -10.62 -15.41
N GLU A 101 -4.53 -11.36 -15.01
CA GLU A 101 -5.73 -11.60 -15.81
C GLU A 101 -6.53 -10.31 -16.01
N LEU A 102 -7.03 -10.12 -17.24
CA LEU A 102 -8.02 -9.11 -17.59
C LEU A 102 -9.28 -9.83 -18.06
N ALA A 103 -10.39 -9.60 -17.38
CA ALA A 103 -11.66 -10.25 -17.70
C ALA A 103 -12.83 -9.27 -17.65
N ARG A 104 -13.86 -9.56 -18.43
CA ARG A 104 -15.17 -8.93 -18.36
C ARG A 104 -16.12 -9.81 -17.58
N PHE A 105 -16.96 -9.14 -16.81
CA PHE A 105 -17.98 -9.79 -16.02
C PHE A 105 -19.33 -9.12 -16.24
N LEU A 106 -20.38 -9.93 -16.35
CA LEU A 106 -21.76 -9.45 -16.22
C LEU A 106 -22.28 -9.89 -14.85
N PHE A 107 -22.68 -8.93 -14.05
CA PHE A 107 -23.31 -9.16 -12.76
C PHE A 107 -24.80 -8.89 -12.86
N LYS A 108 -25.62 -9.93 -12.65
CA LYS A 108 -27.06 -9.79 -12.52
C LYS A 108 -27.42 -9.01 -11.25
N PRO A 109 -28.65 -8.44 -11.16
CA PRO A 109 -29.00 -7.53 -10.08
C PRO A 109 -28.71 -8.08 -8.68
N ASN A 110 -29.00 -9.37 -8.44
CA ASN A 110 -28.76 -10.02 -7.14
C ASN A 110 -27.28 -10.13 -6.74
N TYR A 111 -26.36 -10.03 -7.71
CA TYR A 111 -24.91 -10.00 -7.50
C TYR A 111 -24.32 -8.60 -7.66
N ALA A 112 -25.18 -7.60 -7.87
CA ALA A 112 -24.82 -6.20 -8.08
C ALA A 112 -25.58 -5.28 -7.10
N TYR A 113 -26.45 -4.41 -7.62
CA TYR A 113 -27.14 -3.37 -6.84
C TYR A 113 -28.61 -3.71 -6.51
N GLY A 114 -29.03 -4.95 -6.80
CA GLY A 114 -30.33 -5.50 -6.41
C GLY A 114 -31.54 -4.76 -6.95
N THR A 115 -32.66 -4.93 -6.25
CA THR A 115 -33.96 -4.35 -6.60
C THR A 115 -34.04 -2.84 -6.36
N LEU A 116 -33.16 -2.27 -5.53
CA LEU A 116 -33.14 -0.85 -5.23
C LEU A 116 -32.23 -0.06 -6.18
N GLY A 117 -31.22 -0.71 -6.78
CA GLY A 117 -30.18 -0.03 -7.54
C GLY A 117 -29.30 0.85 -6.65
N CYS A 118 -28.73 1.90 -7.23
CA CYS A 118 -27.98 2.94 -6.54
C CYS A 118 -28.35 4.33 -7.14
N PRO A 119 -29.53 4.88 -6.79
CA PRO A 119 -30.00 6.13 -7.37
C PRO A 119 -29.07 7.33 -7.05
N PRO A 120 -28.94 8.31 -7.98
CA PRO A 120 -29.54 8.36 -9.31
C PRO A 120 -28.73 7.60 -10.38
N LEU A 121 -27.59 7.00 -10.02
CA LEU A 121 -26.62 6.47 -10.98
C LEU A 121 -27.03 5.13 -11.58
N ILE A 122 -27.55 4.22 -10.76
CA ILE A 122 -27.85 2.84 -11.16
C ILE A 122 -29.34 2.55 -10.90
N PRO A 123 -30.14 2.26 -11.93
CA PRO A 123 -31.55 1.94 -11.75
C PRO A 123 -31.77 0.62 -10.99
N PRO A 124 -32.96 0.44 -10.39
CA PRO A 124 -33.46 -0.86 -9.91
C PRO A 124 -33.25 -2.00 -10.91
N ASN A 125 -32.94 -3.20 -10.41
CA ASN A 125 -32.88 -4.44 -11.20
C ASN A 125 -31.93 -4.38 -12.42
N THR A 126 -30.84 -3.63 -12.33
CA THR A 126 -29.91 -3.44 -13.45
C THR A 126 -28.81 -4.51 -13.49
N THR A 127 -28.58 -5.09 -14.67
CA THR A 127 -27.36 -5.87 -14.94
C THR A 127 -26.23 -4.90 -15.27
N VAL A 128 -25.07 -5.09 -14.65
CA VAL A 128 -23.89 -4.24 -14.86
C VAL A 128 -22.75 -5.04 -15.49
N LEU A 129 -21.96 -4.40 -16.33
CA LEU A 129 -20.74 -4.98 -16.88
C LEU A 129 -19.54 -4.40 -16.15
N PHE A 130 -18.63 -5.23 -15.68
CA PHE A 130 -17.33 -4.81 -15.15
C PHE A 130 -16.21 -5.38 -16.00
N GLU A 131 -15.27 -4.53 -16.39
CA GLU A 131 -13.97 -4.97 -16.88
C GLU A 131 -12.98 -4.85 -15.72
N ILE A 132 -12.35 -5.96 -15.33
CA ILE A 132 -11.50 -6.07 -14.15
C ILE A 132 -10.13 -6.63 -14.57
N GLU A 133 -9.07 -5.91 -14.22
CA GLU A 133 -7.68 -6.35 -14.33
C GLU A 133 -7.17 -6.70 -12.93
N LEU A 134 -6.85 -7.98 -12.69
CA LEU A 134 -6.20 -8.40 -11.46
C LEU A 134 -4.69 -8.21 -11.62
N LEU A 135 -4.15 -7.15 -11.02
CA LEU A 135 -2.73 -6.84 -11.10
C LEU A 135 -1.90 -7.81 -10.24
N ASP A 136 -2.33 -8.01 -8.99
CA ASP A 136 -1.67 -8.92 -8.06
C ASP A 136 -2.57 -9.27 -6.86
N PHE A 137 -2.17 -10.25 -6.07
CA PHE A 137 -2.78 -10.58 -4.78
C PHE A 137 -1.75 -11.13 -3.79
N LEU A 138 -2.05 -10.96 -2.51
CA LEU A 138 -1.32 -11.52 -1.38
C LEU A 138 -2.25 -12.44 -0.60
N ASP A 139 -1.91 -13.72 -0.54
CA ASP A 139 -2.56 -14.65 0.38
C ASP A 139 -2.08 -14.37 1.80
N SER A 140 -2.88 -13.60 2.55
CA SER A 140 -2.60 -13.28 3.95
C SER A 140 -3.50 -14.02 4.94
N ALA A 141 -4.27 -15.02 4.50
CA ALA A 141 -5.32 -15.65 5.30
C ALA A 141 -4.80 -16.22 6.63
N GLU A 142 -3.70 -16.98 6.60
CA GLU A 142 -3.09 -17.55 7.80
C GLU A 142 -2.62 -16.48 8.80
N SER A 143 -2.02 -15.41 8.29
CA SER A 143 -1.55 -14.31 9.13
C SER A 143 -2.74 -13.55 9.73
N ASP A 144 -3.77 -13.30 8.92
CA ASP A 144 -5.00 -12.58 9.30
C ASP A 144 -5.77 -13.31 10.38
N LYS A 145 -5.97 -14.62 10.20
CA LYS A 145 -6.54 -15.48 11.24
C LYS A 145 -5.74 -15.41 12.53
N PHE A 146 -4.40 -15.50 12.46
CA PHE A 146 -3.55 -15.43 13.64
C PHE A 146 -3.66 -14.08 14.36
N CYS A 147 -3.67 -12.97 13.62
CA CYS A 147 -3.73 -11.63 14.22
C CYS A 147 -5.12 -11.24 14.72
N ALA A 148 -6.17 -11.91 14.27
CA ALA A 148 -7.54 -11.75 14.78
C ALA A 148 -7.75 -12.43 16.14
N LEU A 149 -6.89 -13.38 16.52
CA LEU A 149 -6.92 -14.02 17.83
C LEU A 149 -6.66 -13.00 18.97
N SER A 150 -7.24 -13.27 20.16
CA SER A 150 -6.93 -12.50 21.36
C SER A 150 -5.46 -12.68 21.78
N ALA A 151 -4.96 -11.80 22.65
CA ALA A 151 -3.58 -11.91 23.13
C ALA A 151 -3.33 -13.24 23.85
N GLU A 152 -4.29 -13.66 24.68
CA GLU A 152 -4.25 -14.91 25.44
C GLU A 152 -4.21 -16.12 24.50
N GLN A 153 -4.99 -16.08 23.43
CA GLN A 153 -5.01 -17.14 22.42
C GLN A 153 -3.72 -17.20 21.61
N GLN A 154 -3.12 -16.03 21.28
CA GLN A 154 -1.83 -15.97 20.59
C GLN A 154 -0.70 -16.56 21.45
N ASP A 155 -0.74 -16.33 22.77
CA ASP A 155 0.29 -16.80 23.71
C ASP A 155 0.29 -18.33 23.89
N GLN A 156 -0.81 -19.01 23.57
CA GLN A 156 -0.87 -20.47 23.56
C GLN A 156 -0.03 -21.10 22.44
N PHE A 157 0.36 -20.33 21.42
CA PHE A 157 1.16 -20.84 20.30
C PHE A 157 2.67 -20.84 20.63
N PRO A 158 3.42 -21.82 20.11
CA PRO A 158 4.87 -21.86 20.27
C PRO A 158 5.54 -20.67 19.57
N LEU A 159 6.72 -20.26 20.07
CA LEU A 159 7.43 -19.08 19.54
C LEU A 159 7.69 -19.22 18.04
N GLN A 160 8.01 -20.42 17.56
CA GLN A 160 8.28 -20.64 16.14
C GLN A 160 7.10 -20.26 15.25
N LYS A 161 5.84 -20.47 15.69
CA LYS A 161 4.66 -20.05 14.91
C LYS A 161 4.56 -18.53 14.86
N VAL A 162 4.78 -17.83 15.98
CA VAL A 162 4.78 -16.36 16.04
C VAL A 162 5.86 -15.78 15.14
N LEU A 163 7.10 -16.30 15.23
CA LEU A 163 8.22 -15.87 14.40
C LEU A 163 7.93 -16.08 12.91
N LYS A 164 7.31 -17.21 12.55
CA LYS A 164 6.90 -17.48 11.16
C LYS A 164 5.87 -16.46 10.67
N VAL A 165 4.83 -16.18 11.45
CA VAL A 165 3.81 -15.19 11.07
C VAL A 165 4.41 -13.79 10.96
N ALA A 166 5.26 -13.39 11.91
CA ALA A 166 5.95 -12.10 11.85
C ALA A 166 6.90 -12.00 10.63
N ALA A 167 7.57 -13.09 10.26
CA ALA A 167 8.39 -13.16 9.06
C ALA A 167 7.55 -13.00 7.78
N THR A 168 6.40 -13.67 7.71
CA THR A 168 5.44 -13.53 6.59
C THR A 168 4.94 -12.08 6.47
N GLU A 169 4.53 -11.44 7.58
CA GLU A 169 4.13 -10.02 7.57
C GLU A 169 5.25 -9.10 7.11
N ARG A 170 6.49 -9.35 7.55
CA ARG A 170 7.68 -8.62 7.07
C ARG A 170 7.89 -8.83 5.56
N GLU A 171 7.66 -10.02 5.04
CA GLU A 171 7.80 -10.32 3.62
C GLU A 171 6.73 -9.64 2.76
N PHE A 172 5.49 -9.60 3.23
CA PHE A 172 4.45 -8.76 2.60
C PHE A 172 4.83 -7.29 2.62
N GLY A 173 5.38 -6.81 3.74
CA GLY A 173 5.94 -5.46 3.82
C GLY A 173 7.04 -5.21 2.78
N ASN A 174 7.97 -6.15 2.61
CA ASN A 174 9.05 -6.06 1.62
C ASN A 174 8.51 -6.01 0.19
N TYR A 175 7.53 -6.86 -0.12
CA TYR A 175 6.88 -6.90 -1.42
C TYR A 175 6.23 -5.53 -1.72
N LEU A 176 5.42 -5.01 -0.79
CA LEU A 176 4.76 -3.71 -0.94
C LEU A 176 5.77 -2.56 -1.05
N PHE A 177 6.87 -2.63 -0.30
CA PHE A 177 7.92 -1.64 -0.34
C PHE A 177 8.57 -1.55 -1.74
N ARG A 178 8.85 -2.70 -2.38
CA ARG A 178 9.41 -2.73 -3.75
C ARG A 178 8.46 -2.15 -4.79
N GLN A 179 7.15 -2.22 -4.53
CA GLN A 179 6.11 -1.57 -5.36
C GLN A 179 5.94 -0.07 -5.04
N ASN A 180 6.85 0.53 -4.27
CA ASN A 180 6.76 1.92 -3.78
C ASN A 180 5.53 2.22 -2.91
N ARG A 181 4.87 1.18 -2.38
CA ARG A 181 3.68 1.31 -1.52
C ARG A 181 4.08 1.41 -0.06
N PHE A 182 4.80 2.47 0.27
CA PHE A 182 5.42 2.64 1.58
C PHE A 182 4.41 2.68 2.73
N TYR A 183 3.21 3.23 2.51
CA TYR A 183 2.16 3.25 3.54
C TYR A 183 1.67 1.85 3.88
N ASP A 184 1.39 1.02 2.87
CA ASP A 184 0.92 -0.35 3.06
C ASP A 184 2.03 -1.24 3.64
N ALA A 185 3.27 -1.06 3.16
CA ALA A 185 4.44 -1.72 3.71
C ALA A 185 4.61 -1.43 5.21
N LYS A 186 4.46 -0.16 5.62
CA LYS A 186 4.48 0.27 7.03
C LYS A 186 3.43 -0.47 7.86
N VAL A 187 2.20 -0.66 7.35
CA VAL A 187 1.15 -1.38 8.08
C VAL A 187 1.58 -2.82 8.37
N ARG A 188 2.07 -3.54 7.36
CA ARG A 188 2.56 -4.91 7.49
C ARG A 188 3.77 -5.03 8.44
N TYR A 189 4.77 -4.15 8.31
CA TYR A 189 5.90 -4.16 9.25
C TYR A 189 5.50 -3.85 10.70
N LYS A 190 4.56 -2.92 10.92
CA LYS A 190 4.05 -2.65 12.26
C LYS A 190 3.36 -3.85 12.88
N ARG A 191 2.60 -4.59 12.07
CA ARG A 191 1.94 -5.82 12.50
C ARG A 191 2.97 -6.89 12.88
N ALA A 192 4.00 -7.10 12.06
CA ALA A 192 5.13 -7.96 12.41
C ALA A 192 5.77 -7.54 13.75
N LEU A 193 6.06 -6.25 13.95
CA LEU A 193 6.66 -5.76 15.18
C LEU A 193 5.75 -5.96 16.40
N LEU A 194 4.44 -5.73 16.25
CA LEU A 194 3.46 -5.92 17.32
C LEU A 194 3.44 -7.37 17.80
N LEU A 195 3.48 -8.33 16.86
CA LEU A 195 3.56 -9.76 17.20
C LEU A 195 4.83 -10.10 17.99
N LEU A 196 5.97 -9.51 17.59
CA LEU A 196 7.25 -9.73 18.25
C LEU A 196 7.39 -9.03 19.61
N CYS A 197 6.61 -7.97 19.87
CA CYS A 197 6.66 -7.23 21.14
C CYS A 197 5.70 -7.75 22.21
N ARG A 198 4.63 -8.44 21.83
CA ARG A 198 3.58 -8.87 22.77
C ARG A 198 4.01 -10.04 23.66
N ARG A 199 4.81 -10.96 23.15
CA ARG A 199 5.23 -12.14 23.90
C ARG A 199 6.35 -11.78 24.88
N SER A 200 6.12 -12.04 26.16
CA SER A 200 7.18 -12.10 27.17
C SER A 200 7.95 -13.40 26.93
N ALA A 201 8.92 -13.37 26.03
CA ALA A 201 9.76 -14.54 25.77
C ALA A 201 10.61 -14.82 27.03
N PRO A 202 10.74 -16.10 27.45
CA PRO A 202 11.67 -16.44 28.50
C PRO A 202 13.10 -16.00 28.10
N PRO A 203 14.01 -15.75 29.08
CA PRO A 203 15.33 -15.19 28.79
C PRO A 203 16.13 -15.95 27.73
N GLU A 204 15.97 -17.28 27.69
CA GLU A 204 16.62 -18.16 26.71
C GLU A 204 16.18 -17.90 25.27
N GLU A 205 14.93 -17.47 25.05
CA GLU A 205 14.35 -17.21 23.73
C GLU A 205 14.46 -15.75 23.29
N GLN A 206 14.84 -14.83 24.19
CA GLN A 206 14.87 -13.40 23.92
C GLN A 206 15.75 -13.05 22.71
N HIS A 207 16.88 -13.75 22.56
CA HIS A 207 17.80 -13.55 21.44
C HIS A 207 17.14 -13.84 20.07
N LEU A 208 16.24 -14.83 20.00
CA LEU A 208 15.50 -15.16 18.77
C LEU A 208 14.52 -14.05 18.41
N VAL A 209 13.83 -13.50 19.42
CA VAL A 209 12.90 -12.39 19.24
C VAL A 209 13.63 -11.13 18.78
N GLU A 210 14.75 -10.78 19.41
CA GLU A 210 15.54 -9.61 19.00
C GLU A 210 16.14 -9.78 17.60
N ALA A 211 16.63 -10.97 17.26
CA ALA A 211 17.08 -11.29 15.91
C ALA A 211 15.97 -11.11 14.85
N ALA A 212 14.72 -11.43 15.20
CA ALA A 212 13.56 -11.22 14.33
C ALA A 212 13.08 -9.76 14.28
N LYS A 213 13.19 -9.01 15.40
CA LYS A 213 12.82 -7.58 15.48
C LYS A 213 13.75 -6.71 14.65
N LEU A 214 15.06 -6.96 14.70
CA LEU A 214 16.07 -6.16 14.02
C LEU A 214 15.75 -5.85 12.54
N PRO A 215 15.49 -6.85 11.66
CA PRO A 215 15.15 -6.56 10.27
C PRO A 215 13.81 -5.81 10.11
N VAL A 216 12.84 -6.01 11.00
CA VAL A 216 11.56 -5.29 10.98
C VAL A 216 11.74 -3.82 11.36
N LEU A 217 12.52 -3.53 12.41
CA LEU A 217 12.86 -2.16 12.83
C LEU A 217 13.64 -1.41 11.77
N LEU A 218 14.62 -2.08 11.17
CA LEU A 218 15.37 -1.59 10.02
C LEU A 218 14.41 -1.20 8.87
N ASN A 219 13.50 -2.10 8.51
CA ASN A 219 12.52 -1.84 7.45
C ASN A 219 11.56 -0.69 7.80
N LEU A 220 11.08 -0.60 9.03
CA LEU A 220 10.24 0.50 9.51
C LEU A 220 10.97 1.84 9.43
N SER A 221 12.21 1.91 9.93
CA SER A 221 13.04 3.11 9.86
C SER A 221 13.17 3.60 8.40
N PHE A 222 13.50 2.69 7.48
CA PHE A 222 13.62 3.07 6.06
C PHE A 222 12.28 3.47 5.44
N THR A 223 11.21 2.77 5.78
CA THR A 223 9.86 3.08 5.29
C THR A 223 9.41 4.46 5.74
N TYR A 224 9.71 4.84 6.98
CA TYR A 224 9.39 6.17 7.48
C TYR A 224 10.26 7.28 6.87
N LEU A 225 11.51 7.00 6.47
CA LEU A 225 12.29 7.93 5.63
C LEU A 225 11.62 8.15 4.28
N LYS A 226 11.13 7.08 3.63
CA LYS A 226 10.40 7.17 2.35
C LYS A 226 9.03 7.87 2.47
N LEU A 227 8.46 7.90 3.67
CA LEU A 227 7.20 8.58 3.98
C LEU A 227 7.41 10.01 4.50
N ASP A 228 8.64 10.53 4.47
CA ASP A 228 9.01 11.87 4.97
C ASP A 228 8.59 12.10 6.43
N ARG A 229 8.82 11.10 7.29
CA ARG A 229 8.58 11.16 8.74
C ARG A 229 9.87 10.88 9.50
N PRO A 230 10.86 11.79 9.43
CA PRO A 230 12.21 11.52 9.93
C PRO A 230 12.27 11.29 11.44
N THR A 231 11.44 11.95 12.25
CA THR A 231 11.39 11.72 13.71
C THR A 231 11.04 10.26 14.05
N ILE A 232 10.08 9.67 13.35
CA ILE A 232 9.66 8.28 13.56
C ILE A 232 10.72 7.32 13.00
N ALA A 233 11.32 7.67 11.86
CA ALA A 233 12.40 6.88 11.26
C ALA A 233 13.61 6.77 12.18
N LEU A 234 14.01 7.88 12.81
CA LEU A 234 15.09 7.96 13.79
C LEU A 234 14.80 7.04 14.97
N ARG A 235 13.60 7.13 15.58
CA ARG A 235 13.23 6.29 16.72
C ARG A 235 13.34 4.79 16.43
N TYR A 236 12.88 4.34 15.26
CA TYR A 236 13.01 2.93 14.89
C TYR A 236 14.46 2.53 14.58
N GLY A 237 15.25 3.45 14.02
CA GLY A 237 16.69 3.23 13.82
C GLY A 237 17.44 3.10 15.13
N GLU A 238 17.16 3.96 16.11
CA GLU A 238 17.73 3.88 17.46
C GLU A 238 17.32 2.59 18.18
N GLN A 239 16.07 2.15 18.05
CA GLN A 239 15.64 0.85 18.57
C GLN A 239 16.43 -0.31 17.93
N ALA A 240 16.71 -0.25 16.63
CA ALA A 240 17.57 -1.23 15.97
C ALA A 240 19.02 -1.20 16.51
N LEU A 241 19.53 -0.02 16.89
CA LEU A 241 20.87 0.13 17.48
C LEU A 241 20.96 -0.32 18.94
N ILE A 242 19.84 -0.37 19.67
CA ILE A 242 19.78 -1.01 20.99
C ILE A 242 20.03 -2.52 20.85
N ILE A 243 19.54 -3.14 19.77
CA ILE A 243 19.76 -4.56 19.48
C ILE A 243 21.17 -4.81 18.93
N ASP A 244 21.58 -4.02 17.94
CA ASP A 244 22.88 -4.13 17.28
C ASP A 244 23.50 -2.73 17.10
N GLN A 245 24.37 -2.37 18.05
CA GLN A 245 24.99 -1.05 18.12
C GLN A 245 25.91 -0.72 16.93
N LYS A 246 26.40 -1.75 16.22
CA LYS A 246 27.28 -1.65 15.06
C LYS A 246 26.54 -1.80 13.73
N ASN A 247 25.21 -1.84 13.75
CA ASN A 247 24.44 -2.03 12.53
C ASN A 247 24.59 -0.85 11.56
N ALA A 248 25.41 -1.01 10.51
CA ALA A 248 25.68 0.05 9.54
C ALA A 248 24.41 0.61 8.88
N LYS A 249 23.39 -0.24 8.61
CA LYS A 249 22.12 0.21 8.01
C LYS A 249 21.31 1.08 8.97
N ALA A 250 21.26 0.72 10.26
CA ALA A 250 20.57 1.53 11.25
C ALA A 250 21.29 2.88 11.45
N LEU A 251 22.62 2.86 11.63
CA LEU A 251 23.44 4.07 11.74
C LEU A 251 23.23 5.01 10.55
N PHE A 252 23.32 4.46 9.33
CA PHE A 252 23.11 5.24 8.11
C PHE A 252 21.72 5.88 8.06
N ARG A 253 20.66 5.13 8.37
CA ARG A 253 19.27 5.63 8.37
C ARG A 253 19.01 6.67 9.46
N CYS A 254 19.58 6.50 10.66
CA CYS A 254 19.55 7.53 11.70
C CYS A 254 20.24 8.82 11.24
N GLY A 255 21.40 8.69 10.59
CA GLY A 255 22.10 9.82 9.97
C GLY A 255 21.24 10.56 8.95
N GLN A 256 20.58 9.84 8.05
CA GLN A 256 19.64 10.41 7.08
C GLN A 256 18.46 11.11 7.77
N ALA A 257 17.89 10.51 8.81
CA ALA A 257 16.78 11.10 9.56
C ALA A 257 17.20 12.40 10.27
N CYS A 258 18.35 12.40 10.96
CA CYS A 258 18.89 13.61 11.60
C CYS A 258 19.20 14.72 10.59
N LEU A 259 19.69 14.38 9.39
CA LEU A 259 19.92 15.36 8.32
C LEU A 259 18.61 16.02 7.89
N LEU A 260 17.52 15.25 7.72
CA LEU A 260 16.18 15.78 7.40
C LEU A 260 15.61 16.63 8.54
N LEU A 261 15.98 16.34 9.79
CA LEU A 261 15.62 17.13 10.97
C LEU A 261 16.53 18.34 11.20
N THR A 262 17.49 18.60 10.30
CA THR A 262 18.52 19.66 10.43
C THR A 262 19.41 19.52 11.68
N GLU A 263 19.46 18.33 12.28
CA GLU A 263 20.33 18.01 13.42
C GLU A 263 21.72 17.58 12.92
N TYR A 264 22.47 18.53 12.34
CA TYR A 264 23.71 18.22 11.61
C TYR A 264 24.79 17.50 12.44
N GLN A 265 24.95 17.86 13.71
CA GLN A 265 25.95 17.23 14.58
C GLN A 265 25.61 15.75 14.85
N LYS A 266 24.36 15.45 15.21
CA LYS A 266 23.88 14.07 15.40
C LYS A 266 23.97 13.27 14.09
N ALA A 267 23.62 13.90 12.97
CA ALA A 267 23.75 13.28 11.66
C ALA A 267 25.20 12.88 11.36
N ARG A 268 26.17 13.77 11.66
CA ARG A 268 27.60 13.49 11.54
C ARG A 268 28.01 12.30 12.39
N ASP A 269 27.64 12.29 13.67
CA ASP A 269 28.03 11.25 14.62
C ASP A 269 27.56 9.87 14.17
N PHE A 270 26.30 9.77 13.71
CA PHE A 270 25.76 8.53 13.14
C PHE A 270 26.47 8.10 11.86
N LEU A 271 26.65 9.01 10.90
CA LEU A 271 27.23 8.69 9.59
C LEU A 271 28.71 8.31 9.67
N VAL A 272 29.50 8.96 10.54
CA VAL A 272 30.91 8.61 10.77
C VAL A 272 31.02 7.22 11.40
N ARG A 273 30.14 6.88 12.35
CA ARG A 273 30.07 5.52 12.90
C ARG A 273 29.69 4.51 11.82
N ALA A 274 28.72 4.83 10.96
CA ALA A 274 28.35 3.97 9.83
C ALA A 274 29.53 3.75 8.87
N GLN A 275 30.28 4.81 8.55
CA GLN A 275 31.48 4.75 7.71
C GLN A 275 32.57 3.89 8.35
N LYS A 276 32.75 3.96 9.67
CA LYS A 276 33.72 3.12 10.38
C LYS A 276 33.42 1.63 10.21
N GLU A 277 32.16 1.24 10.24
CA GLU A 277 31.73 -0.15 10.04
C GLU A 277 31.76 -0.56 8.55
N GLN A 278 31.56 0.39 7.62
CA GLN A 278 31.62 0.15 6.17
C GLN A 278 32.35 1.29 5.40
N PRO A 279 33.70 1.33 5.43
CA PRO A 279 34.48 2.46 4.91
C PRO A 279 34.32 2.70 3.40
N PHE A 280 34.13 1.63 2.63
CA PHE A 280 34.04 1.65 1.17
C PHE A 280 32.59 1.77 0.65
N ASN A 281 31.61 1.96 1.54
CA ASN A 281 30.22 2.10 1.13
C ASN A 281 29.98 3.48 0.48
N HIS A 282 29.63 3.47 -0.81
CA HIS A 282 29.44 4.69 -1.59
C HIS A 282 28.27 5.55 -1.08
N ASP A 283 27.17 4.92 -0.64
CA ASP A 283 25.98 5.63 -0.16
C ASP A 283 26.28 6.42 1.12
N ILE A 284 26.99 5.81 2.08
CA ILE A 284 27.40 6.46 3.32
C ILE A 284 28.34 7.65 3.02
N ASN A 285 29.32 7.44 2.15
CA ASN A 285 30.27 8.47 1.78
C ASN A 285 29.60 9.64 1.03
N ASN A 286 28.61 9.36 0.19
CA ASN A 286 27.85 10.41 -0.49
C ASN A 286 26.94 11.20 0.48
N GLU A 287 26.30 10.53 1.43
CA GLU A 287 25.49 11.22 2.44
C GLU A 287 26.35 12.09 3.36
N LEU A 288 27.58 11.68 3.70
CA LEU A 288 28.55 12.52 4.43
C LEU A 288 28.95 13.77 3.62
N LYS A 289 29.17 13.65 2.31
CA LYS A 289 29.43 14.81 1.43
C LYS A 289 28.23 15.76 1.40
N LYS A 290 27.01 15.21 1.31
CA LYS A 290 25.78 16.00 1.35
C LYS A 290 25.63 16.73 2.68
N LEU A 291 25.86 16.05 3.80
CA LEU A 291 25.88 16.65 5.14
C LEU A 291 26.87 17.82 5.21
N ALA A 292 28.10 17.65 4.72
CA ALA A 292 29.11 18.70 4.70
C ALA A 292 28.66 19.92 3.89
N SER A 293 27.99 19.70 2.75
CA SER A 293 27.40 20.79 1.97
C SER A 293 26.29 21.50 2.72
N CYS A 294 25.29 20.78 3.23
CA CYS A 294 24.16 21.36 3.96
C CYS A 294 24.61 22.15 5.20
N TYR A 295 25.63 21.65 5.91
CA TYR A 295 26.17 22.32 7.08
C TYR A 295 26.86 23.64 6.73
N ARG A 296 27.63 23.69 5.63
CA ARG A 296 28.22 24.95 5.13
C ARG A 296 27.14 25.96 4.77
N ASP A 297 26.13 25.54 4.00
CA ASP A 297 25.04 26.42 3.58
C ASP A 297 24.26 26.99 4.78
N TYR A 298 24.10 26.19 5.84
CA TYR A 298 23.48 26.63 7.10
C TYR A 298 24.33 27.70 7.79
N VAL A 299 25.63 27.46 7.96
CA VAL A 299 26.56 28.40 8.61
C VAL A 299 26.67 29.71 7.82
N ASP A 300 26.71 29.65 6.50
CA ASP A 300 26.79 30.85 5.65
C ASP A 300 25.52 31.70 5.75
N LYS A 301 24.33 31.07 5.76
CA LYS A 301 23.07 31.76 6.01
C LYS A 301 22.98 32.38 7.40
N GLU A 302 23.50 31.68 8.41
CA GLU A 302 23.56 32.21 9.78
C GLU A 302 24.46 33.45 9.84
N LYS A 303 25.64 33.41 9.22
CA LYS A 303 26.52 34.58 9.10
C LYS A 303 25.85 35.74 8.37
N GLU A 304 25.20 35.49 7.24
CA GLU A 304 24.44 36.54 6.52
C GLU A 304 23.34 37.15 7.39
N MET A 305 22.60 36.33 8.13
CA MET A 305 21.55 36.79 9.02
C MET A 305 22.12 37.67 10.14
N TRP A 306 23.21 37.24 10.76
CA TRP A 306 23.96 38.03 11.73
C TRP A 306 24.40 39.37 11.13
N HIS A 307 25.02 39.36 9.96
CA HIS A 307 25.46 40.59 9.29
C HIS A 307 24.30 41.56 9.00
N ARG A 308 23.12 41.06 8.60
CA ARG A 308 21.92 41.91 8.39
C ARG A 308 21.34 42.44 9.71
N MET A 309 21.34 41.64 10.77
CA MET A 309 20.76 42.01 12.06
C MET A 309 21.58 43.10 12.78
N PHE A 310 22.90 43.10 12.57
CA PHE A 310 23.84 44.06 13.18
C PHE A 310 24.36 45.11 12.18
N ALA A 311 23.85 45.14 10.95
CA ALA A 311 24.12 46.24 10.03
C ALA A 311 23.53 47.53 10.64
N PRO A 312 24.28 48.65 10.67
CA PRO A 312 23.75 49.92 11.14
C PRO A 312 22.48 50.23 10.36
N ARG A 313 21.35 50.48 11.05
CA ARG A 313 20.21 51.10 10.40
C ARG A 313 20.72 52.44 9.89
N GLY A 314 20.84 52.58 8.57
CA GLY A 314 21.29 53.83 7.96
C GLY A 314 20.39 54.94 8.50
N ASP A 315 20.97 55.81 9.32
CA ASP A 315 20.34 57.07 9.66
C ASP A 315 20.07 57.78 8.34
N GLY A 316 18.80 57.89 7.98
CA GLY A 316 18.33 58.83 6.98
C GLY A 316 18.50 60.24 7.54
N SER A 317 19.74 60.70 7.67
CA SER A 317 20.09 62.12 7.76
C SER A 317 20.74 62.51 6.44
N THR A 318 19.91 62.76 5.43
CA THR A 318 20.28 63.78 4.45
C THR A 318 19.97 65.13 5.09
N ALA A 319 20.99 65.70 5.72
CA ALA A 319 21.09 67.12 5.96
C ALA A 319 20.88 67.85 4.63
N GLY A 320 19.77 68.60 4.53
CA GLY A 320 19.59 69.64 3.54
C GLY A 320 19.90 70.98 4.19
N GLU A 321 21.16 71.39 4.15
CA GLU A 321 21.54 72.80 4.28
C GLU A 321 21.73 73.36 2.88
N SER A 322 21.00 74.45 2.59
CA SER A 322 21.18 75.52 1.58
C SER A 322 19.91 75.77 0.78
#